data_AF-A0A8E0MGB1-F1
#
_entry.id   AF-A0A8E0MGB1-F1
#
_cell.length_a   1.000
_cell.length_b   1.000
_cell.length_c   1.000
_cell.angle_alpha   90.00
_cell.angle_beta   90.00
_cell.angle_gamma   90.00
#
_symmetry.space_group_name_H-M   'P 1'
#
loop_
_entity.id
_entity.type
_entity.pdbx_description
1 polymer ?
#
loop_
_entity_poly.entity_id
_entity_poly.type
_entity_poly.pdbx_seq_one_letter_code
_entity_poly.pdbx_strand_id
1 'polypeptide(L)'
;MVALWRTRLRQHVQEQQKYLRLVFNDHFVLVLLILFGGALYAYSLLVKTLQPSWWLALCLAVIFTALIALGQLATLAQAPDQVFLLPKAEAFSDYLLKARRYSMMLPATLLGFAALAMWPLFAQLGQDPISATVTLLLAVWLFKDLDLWLQLLQRYHLPINWRHPRLVLLVITFAALFLGFYLHPAVALLVALTLNLVFRWLRSSLLADGLLNFEALIDLEADRMGRLYRFYNLFTDVPGLANSVHRRRYLDPLLKLVKPSKTETWAYLYLRGFLRGGEYLG
;
A
#
# COMPACT_ATOMS: atom_id res chain seq x y z
N MET A 1 15.36 22.77 -1.67
CA MET A 1 14.70 21.49 -1.31
C MET A 1 14.52 20.52 -2.48
N VAL A 2 14.12 20.99 -3.67
CA VAL A 2 13.90 20.11 -4.83
C VAL A 2 15.16 19.32 -5.27
N ALA A 3 16.33 19.95 -5.24
CA ALA A 3 17.58 19.27 -5.59
C ALA A 3 17.88 18.11 -4.61
N LEU A 4 17.69 18.35 -3.31
CA LEU A 4 17.84 17.33 -2.25
C LEU A 4 16.89 16.14 -2.47
N TRP A 5 15.62 16.40 -2.80
CA TRP A 5 14.65 15.36 -3.20
C TRP A 5 15.19 14.50 -4.35
N ARG A 6 15.63 15.15 -5.44
CA ARG A 6 16.12 14.43 -6.63
C ARG A 6 17.36 13.58 -6.34
N THR A 7 18.23 14.02 -5.44
CA THR A 7 19.42 13.26 -5.05
C THR A 7 19.02 12.03 -4.23
N ARG A 8 18.19 12.19 -3.19
CA ARG A 8 17.70 11.08 -2.36
C ARG A 8 16.88 10.08 -3.15
N LEU A 9 16.01 10.55 -4.05
CA LEU A 9 15.22 9.68 -4.92
C LEU A 9 16.12 8.82 -5.82
N ARG A 10 17.18 9.41 -6.39
CA ARG A 10 18.13 8.66 -7.22
C ARG A 10 18.86 7.58 -6.42
N GLN A 11 19.33 7.90 -5.22
CA GLN A 11 19.96 6.93 -4.31
C GLN A 11 18.98 5.79 -3.97
N HIS A 12 17.75 6.14 -3.57
CA HIS A 12 16.72 5.16 -3.26
C HIS A 12 16.45 4.22 -4.45
N VAL A 13 16.24 4.76 -5.65
CA VAL A 13 15.97 3.96 -6.86
C VAL A 13 17.16 3.06 -7.21
N GLN A 14 18.40 3.54 -7.07
CA GLN A 14 19.59 2.72 -7.31
C GLN A 14 19.67 1.54 -6.33
N GLU A 15 19.42 1.79 -5.04
CA GLU A 15 19.35 0.72 -4.03
C GLU A 15 18.23 -0.27 -4.34
N GLN A 16 17.02 0.22 -4.66
CA GLN A 16 15.91 -0.66 -5.03
C GLN A 16 16.23 -1.51 -6.25
N GLN A 17 16.86 -0.92 -7.27
CA GLN A 17 17.25 -1.66 -8.47
C GLN A 17 18.30 -2.74 -8.16
N LYS A 18 19.26 -2.46 -7.28
CA LYS A 18 20.25 -3.45 -6.82
C LYS A 18 19.56 -4.67 -6.20
N TYR A 19 18.64 -4.46 -5.26
CA TYR A 19 17.93 -5.57 -4.61
C TYR A 19 16.94 -6.27 -5.54
N LEU A 20 16.22 -5.53 -6.39
CA LEU A 20 15.30 -6.13 -7.36
C LEU A 20 16.01 -7.07 -8.34
N ARG A 21 17.26 -6.78 -8.75
CA ARG A 21 18.06 -7.71 -9.56
C ARG A 21 18.38 -9.02 -8.84
N LEU A 22 18.51 -8.99 -7.52
CA LEU A 22 18.77 -10.19 -6.71
C LEU A 22 17.49 -11.03 -6.56
N VAL A 23 16.33 -10.37 -6.41
CA VAL A 23 15.02 -11.04 -6.35
C VAL A 23 14.63 -11.65 -7.71
N PHE A 24 14.73 -10.88 -8.79
CA PHE A 24 14.40 -11.32 -10.14
C PHE A 24 15.59 -12.01 -10.84
N ASN A 25 16.04 -13.11 -10.25
CA ASN A 25 17.02 -13.99 -10.91
C ASN A 25 16.37 -14.82 -12.04
N ASP A 26 17.19 -15.40 -12.92
CA ASP A 26 16.71 -16.10 -14.13
C ASP A 26 15.72 -17.24 -13.83
N HIS A 27 15.94 -18.00 -12.75
CA HIS A 27 15.08 -19.13 -12.38
C HIS A 27 13.75 -18.66 -11.80
N PHE A 28 13.77 -17.64 -10.93
CA PHE A 28 12.59 -17.09 -10.29
C PHE A 28 11.66 -16.43 -11.31
N VAL A 29 12.21 -15.73 -12.31
CA VAL A 29 11.44 -15.12 -13.40
C VAL A 29 10.65 -16.20 -14.17
N LEU A 30 11.25 -17.35 -14.45
CA LEU A 30 10.58 -18.46 -15.13
C LEU A 30 9.41 -19.01 -14.29
N VAL A 31 9.61 -19.18 -12.98
CA VAL A 31 8.54 -19.62 -12.06
C VAL A 31 7.40 -18.60 -12.03
N LEU A 32 7.71 -17.31 -11.96
CA LEU A 32 6.71 -16.24 -11.98
C LEU A 32 5.90 -16.24 -13.29
N LEU A 33 6.56 -16.48 -14.43
CA LEU A 33 5.91 -16.54 -15.73
C LEU A 33 4.91 -17.69 -15.83
N ILE A 34 5.28 -18.87 -15.33
CA ILE A 34 4.38 -20.03 -15.28
C ILE A 34 3.19 -19.76 -14.35
N LEU A 35 3.45 -19.22 -13.15
CA LEU A 35 2.41 -18.90 -12.17
C LEU A 35 1.46 -17.83 -12.71
N PHE A 36 1.99 -16.77 -13.32
CA PHE A 36 1.19 -15.71 -13.93
C PHE A 36 0.36 -16.23 -15.10
N GLY A 37 0.92 -17.10 -15.96
CA GLY A 37 0.18 -17.76 -17.04
C GLY A 37 -0.98 -18.62 -16.52
N GLY A 38 -0.73 -19.41 -15.47
CA GLY A 38 -1.77 -20.20 -14.80
C GLY A 38 -2.86 -19.33 -14.17
N ALA A 39 -2.47 -18.24 -13.50
CA ALA A 39 -3.40 -17.28 -12.91
C ALA A 39 -4.26 -16.59 -13.98
N LEU A 40 -3.67 -16.22 -15.12
CA LEU A 40 -4.38 -15.60 -16.23
C LEU A 40 -5.37 -16.57 -16.89
N TYR A 41 -5.00 -17.85 -17.03
CA TYR A 41 -5.90 -18.89 -17.51
C TYR A 41 -7.07 -19.13 -16.55
N ALA A 42 -6.80 -19.25 -15.24
CA ALA A 42 -7.83 -19.39 -14.22
C ALA A 42 -8.77 -18.17 -14.20
N TYR A 43 -8.22 -16.96 -14.33
CA TYR A 43 -8.98 -15.73 -14.44
C TYR A 43 -9.89 -15.73 -15.68
N SER A 44 -9.38 -16.10 -16.84
CA SER A 44 -10.15 -16.20 -18.09
C SER A 44 -11.32 -17.18 -17.97
N LEU A 45 -11.12 -18.32 -17.29
CA LEU A 45 -12.19 -19.28 -17.02
C LEU A 45 -13.25 -18.68 -16.08
N LEU A 46 -12.81 -18.04 -15.00
CA LEU A 46 -13.69 -17.42 -14.01
C LEU A 46 -14.57 -16.36 -14.67
N VAL A 47 -13.99 -15.46 -15.45
CA VAL A 47 -14.72 -14.48 -16.25
C VAL A 47 -15.82 -15.19 -17.04
N LYS A 48 -15.50 -16.18 -17.87
CA LYS A 48 -16.52 -16.85 -18.71
C LYS A 48 -17.68 -17.52 -17.97
N THR A 49 -17.47 -17.98 -16.73
CA THR A 49 -18.50 -18.69 -15.95
C THR A 49 -19.25 -17.81 -14.96
N LEU A 50 -18.89 -16.53 -14.85
CA LEU A 50 -19.49 -15.62 -13.89
C LEU A 50 -20.93 -15.26 -14.25
N GLN A 51 -21.82 -15.44 -13.27
CA GLN A 51 -23.17 -14.91 -13.30
C GLN A 51 -23.25 -13.62 -12.47
N PRO A 52 -23.96 -12.58 -12.94
CA PRO A 52 -24.16 -11.35 -12.17
C PRO A 52 -24.82 -11.65 -10.81
N SER A 53 -24.16 -11.23 -9.73
CA SER A 53 -24.63 -11.49 -8.37
C SER A 53 -24.23 -10.37 -7.41
N TRP A 54 -25.01 -10.17 -6.37
CA TRP A 54 -24.78 -9.11 -5.38
C TRP A 54 -23.50 -9.34 -4.54
N TRP A 55 -23.16 -10.61 -4.28
CA TRP A 55 -21.97 -10.98 -3.50
C TRP A 55 -20.68 -10.72 -4.28
N LEU A 56 -20.71 -10.80 -5.62
CA LEU A 56 -19.57 -10.45 -6.47
C LEU A 56 -19.19 -8.98 -6.30
N ALA A 57 -20.17 -8.07 -6.32
CA ALA A 57 -19.94 -6.64 -6.09
C ALA A 57 -19.29 -6.39 -4.71
N LEU A 58 -19.71 -7.13 -3.69
CA LEU A 58 -19.12 -7.06 -2.35
C LEU A 58 -17.66 -7.54 -2.33
N CYS A 59 -17.37 -8.70 -2.93
CA CYS A 59 -16.01 -9.23 -3.03
C CYS A 59 -15.07 -8.26 -3.77
N LEU A 60 -15.52 -7.71 -4.91
CA LEU A 60 -14.76 -6.71 -5.66
C LEU A 60 -14.51 -5.44 -4.86
N ALA A 61 -15.53 -4.92 -4.16
CA ALA A 61 -15.39 -3.75 -3.31
C ALA A 61 -14.35 -3.98 -2.19
N VAL A 62 -14.35 -5.15 -1.55
CA VAL A 62 -13.32 -5.53 -0.55
C VAL A 62 -11.94 -5.55 -1.19
N ILE A 63 -11.77 -6.21 -2.33
CA ILE A 63 -10.49 -6.33 -3.04
C ILE A 63 -9.95 -4.94 -3.40
N PHE A 64 -10.74 -4.09 -4.04
CA PHE A 64 -10.30 -2.75 -4.43
C PHE A 64 -10.03 -1.84 -3.23
N THR A 65 -10.84 -1.93 -2.17
CA THR A 65 -10.58 -1.17 -0.94
C THR A 65 -9.26 -1.60 -0.29
N ALA A 66 -8.99 -2.91 -0.26
CA ALA A 66 -7.72 -3.45 0.24
C ALA A 66 -6.54 -2.99 -0.64
N LEU A 67 -6.68 -3.03 -1.98
CA LEU A 67 -5.66 -2.54 -2.91
C LEU A 67 -5.37 -1.04 -2.71
N ILE A 68 -6.39 -0.21 -2.45
CA ILE A 68 -6.23 1.22 -2.16
C ILE A 68 -5.51 1.43 -0.82
N ALA A 69 -5.79 0.59 0.18
CA ALA A 69 -5.10 0.62 1.47
C ALA A 69 -3.61 0.23 1.38
N LEU A 70 -3.20 -0.47 0.32
CA LEU A 70 -1.79 -0.74 0.04
C LEU A 70 -1.08 0.53 -0.45
N GLY A 71 0.17 0.70 -0.01
CA GLY A 71 1.00 1.85 -0.36
C GLY A 71 1.01 2.92 0.73
N GLN A 72 2.21 3.16 1.25
CA GLN A 72 2.49 4.23 2.22
C GLN A 72 3.23 5.38 1.56
N LEU A 73 3.14 6.56 2.16
CA LEU A 73 3.89 7.73 1.75
C LEU A 73 5.41 7.46 1.87
N ALA A 74 6.14 7.55 0.76
CA ALA A 74 7.60 7.51 0.75
C ALA A 74 8.12 8.95 0.87
N THR A 75 8.56 9.33 2.06
CA THR A 75 9.04 10.69 2.35
C THR A 75 10.53 10.81 2.08
N LEU A 76 11.30 9.73 2.21
CA LEU A 76 12.77 9.73 2.16
C LEU A 76 13.40 10.73 3.16
N ALA A 77 12.70 11.00 4.27
CA ALA A 77 13.23 11.74 5.40
C ALA A 77 14.27 10.89 6.15
N GLN A 78 15.31 11.53 6.68
CA GLN A 78 16.38 10.88 7.43
C GLN A 78 16.44 11.45 8.85
N ALA A 79 16.93 10.66 9.81
CA ALA A 79 17.02 11.08 11.22
C ALA A 79 17.67 12.48 11.45
N PRO A 80 18.76 12.86 10.74
CA PRO A 80 19.34 14.19 10.90
C PRO A 80 18.44 15.36 10.46
N ASP A 81 17.41 15.11 9.65
CA ASP A 81 16.55 16.16 9.09
C ASP A 81 15.79 16.94 10.18
N GLN A 82 15.49 16.30 11.31
CA GLN A 82 14.82 16.95 12.44
C GLN A 82 15.62 18.14 12.99
N VAL A 83 16.94 18.07 12.97
CA VAL A 83 17.81 19.14 13.51
C VAL A 83 18.21 20.12 12.41
N PHE A 84 18.60 19.62 11.23
CA PHE A 84 19.16 20.46 10.17
C PHE A 84 18.10 21.15 9.28
N LEU A 85 16.91 20.56 9.14
CA LEU A 85 15.86 21.09 8.25
C LEU A 85 14.74 21.80 9.00
N LEU A 86 14.73 21.79 10.34
CA LEU A 86 13.77 22.55 11.15
C LEU A 86 13.71 24.05 10.76
N PRO A 87 14.84 24.76 10.56
CA PRO A 87 14.81 26.17 10.16
C PRO A 87 14.25 26.39 8.75
N LYS A 88 14.10 25.33 7.96
CA LYS A 88 13.62 25.37 6.57
C LYS A 88 12.35 24.54 6.39
N ALA A 89 11.55 24.37 7.44
CA ALA A 89 10.34 23.56 7.45
C ALA A 89 9.32 24.01 6.37
N GLU A 90 9.13 25.31 6.18
CA GLU A 90 8.23 25.84 5.15
C GLU A 90 8.64 25.40 3.74
N ALA A 91 9.93 25.53 3.41
CA ALA A 91 10.48 25.09 2.13
C ALA A 91 10.48 23.56 1.96
N PHE A 92 10.36 22.80 3.05
CA PHE A 92 10.28 21.35 3.04
C PHE A 92 8.89 20.83 2.61
N SER A 93 7.85 21.67 2.65
CA SER A 93 6.54 21.35 2.08
C SER A 93 6.62 20.98 0.59
N ASP A 94 7.37 21.74 -0.21
CA ASP A 94 7.61 21.48 -1.64
C ASP A 94 8.31 20.13 -1.88
N TYR A 95 9.16 19.72 -0.95
CA TYR A 95 9.81 18.41 -0.97
C TYR A 95 8.78 17.31 -0.74
N LEU A 96 7.93 17.45 0.28
CA LEU A 96 6.89 16.48 0.61
C LEU A 96 5.82 16.36 -0.48
N LEU A 97 5.47 17.46 -1.17
CA LEU A 97 4.58 17.41 -2.33
C LEU A 97 5.14 16.56 -3.46
N LYS A 98 6.45 16.63 -3.71
CA LYS A 98 7.14 15.79 -4.70
C LYS A 98 7.24 14.33 -4.23
N ALA A 99 7.53 14.13 -2.95
CA ALA A 99 7.57 12.82 -2.32
C ALA A 99 6.22 12.09 -2.44
N ARG A 100 5.14 12.82 -2.20
CA ARG A 100 3.77 12.34 -2.36
C ARG A 100 3.43 12.00 -3.81
N ARG A 101 3.80 12.85 -4.78
CA ARG A 101 3.59 12.55 -6.22
C ARG A 101 4.33 11.28 -6.63
N TYR A 102 5.57 11.09 -6.19
CA TYR A 102 6.32 9.86 -6.41
C TYR A 102 5.64 8.64 -5.76
N SER A 103 5.17 8.79 -4.52
CA SER A 103 4.46 7.74 -3.77
C SER A 103 3.16 7.29 -4.46
N MET A 104 2.59 8.14 -5.32
CA MET A 104 1.40 7.80 -6.10
C MET A 104 1.71 6.90 -7.30
N MET A 105 2.94 6.91 -7.83
CA MET A 105 3.26 6.22 -9.08
C MET A 105 3.08 4.70 -8.98
N LEU A 106 3.64 4.06 -7.94
CA LEU A 106 3.57 2.60 -7.78
C LEU A 106 2.13 2.11 -7.47
N PRO A 107 1.38 2.72 -6.55
CA PRO A 107 -0.03 2.37 -6.37
C PRO A 107 -0.88 2.66 -7.61
N ALA A 108 -0.64 3.77 -8.32
CA ALA A 108 -1.42 4.10 -9.51
C ALA A 108 -1.22 3.10 -10.65
N THR A 109 0.00 2.59 -10.86
CA THR A 109 0.25 1.54 -11.85
C THR A 109 -0.43 0.23 -11.44
N LEU A 110 -0.29 -0.19 -10.18
CA LEU A 110 -0.91 -1.40 -9.66
C LEU A 110 -2.45 -1.35 -9.73
N LEU A 111 -3.04 -0.23 -9.29
CA LEU A 111 -4.49 0.00 -9.37
C LEU A 111 -4.96 0.15 -10.82
N GLY A 112 -4.13 0.71 -11.70
CA GLY A 112 -4.40 0.79 -13.14
C GLY A 112 -4.48 -0.59 -13.78
N PHE A 113 -3.51 -1.47 -13.51
CA PHE A 113 -3.57 -2.86 -13.97
C PHE A 113 -4.77 -3.62 -13.39
N ALA A 114 -5.09 -3.42 -12.11
CA ALA A 114 -6.27 -4.02 -11.49
C ALA A 114 -7.58 -3.53 -12.13
N ALA A 115 -7.69 -2.22 -12.42
CA ALA A 115 -8.86 -1.65 -13.11
C ALA A 115 -8.97 -2.16 -14.55
N LEU A 116 -7.86 -2.27 -15.29
CA LEU A 116 -7.85 -2.85 -16.64
C LEU A 116 -8.26 -4.32 -16.63
N ALA A 117 -7.84 -5.07 -15.60
CA ALA A 117 -8.28 -6.44 -15.43
C ALA A 117 -9.81 -6.55 -15.31
N MET A 118 -10.52 -5.51 -14.83
CA MET A 118 -11.99 -5.49 -14.74
C MET A 118 -12.72 -5.33 -16.08
N TRP A 119 -12.03 -4.95 -17.15
CA TRP A 119 -12.65 -4.71 -18.45
C TRP A 119 -13.57 -5.85 -18.94
N PRO A 120 -13.13 -7.11 -19.03
CA PRO A 120 -13.99 -8.19 -19.51
C PRO A 120 -15.12 -8.53 -18.53
N LEU A 121 -14.99 -8.21 -17.25
CA LEU A 121 -16.05 -8.40 -16.26
C LEU A 121 -17.19 -7.42 -16.51
N PHE A 122 -16.90 -6.14 -16.77
CA PHE A 122 -17.96 -5.15 -17.05
C PHE A 122 -18.80 -5.51 -18.28
N ALA A 123 -18.18 -6.12 -19.30
CA ALA A 123 -18.90 -6.63 -20.47
C ALA A 123 -19.94 -7.70 -20.11
N GLN A 124 -19.65 -8.52 -19.09
CA GLN A 124 -20.57 -9.57 -18.63
C GLN A 124 -21.63 -9.05 -17.65
N LEU A 125 -21.34 -7.96 -16.95
CA LEU A 125 -22.32 -7.26 -16.12
C LEU A 125 -23.31 -6.43 -16.96
N GLY A 126 -23.20 -6.40 -18.29
CA GLY A 126 -24.08 -5.63 -19.17
C GLY A 126 -23.85 -4.13 -19.11
N GLN A 127 -22.69 -3.69 -18.60
CA GLN A 127 -22.28 -2.28 -18.60
C GLN A 127 -21.31 -2.02 -19.75
N ASP A 128 -21.30 -0.78 -20.25
CA ASP A 128 -20.33 -0.37 -21.28
C ASP A 128 -18.89 -0.51 -20.76
N PRO A 129 -18.08 -1.45 -21.30
CA PRO A 129 -16.80 -1.81 -20.69
C PRO A 129 -15.82 -0.64 -20.63
N ILE A 130 -15.84 0.22 -21.66
CA ILE A 130 -14.96 1.37 -21.78
C ILE A 130 -15.30 2.41 -20.70
N SER A 131 -16.58 2.81 -20.62
CA SER A 131 -17.04 3.82 -19.67
C SER A 131 -16.85 3.35 -18.23
N ALA A 132 -17.24 2.11 -17.92
CA ALA A 132 -17.11 1.53 -16.60
C ALA A 132 -15.64 1.41 -16.15
N THR A 133 -14.75 0.98 -17.04
CA THR A 133 -13.31 0.86 -16.72
C THR A 133 -12.66 2.23 -16.51
N VAL A 134 -12.94 3.21 -17.37
CA VAL A 134 -12.39 4.57 -17.25
C VAL A 134 -12.89 5.25 -15.98
N THR A 135 -14.19 5.16 -15.70
CA THR A 135 -14.77 5.76 -14.49
C THR A 135 -14.25 5.08 -13.21
N LEU A 136 -14.09 3.75 -13.19
CA LEU A 136 -13.45 3.03 -12.09
C LEU A 136 -11.99 3.47 -11.90
N LEU A 137 -11.21 3.54 -12.97
CA LEU A 137 -9.79 3.93 -12.92
C LEU A 137 -9.64 5.32 -12.29
N LEU A 138 -10.43 6.29 -12.76
CA LEU A 138 -10.43 7.64 -12.21
C LEU A 138 -10.86 7.66 -10.73
N ALA A 139 -11.90 6.92 -10.36
CA ALA A 139 -12.40 6.85 -8.98
C ALA A 139 -11.31 6.31 -8.04
N VAL A 140 -10.70 5.18 -8.41
CA VAL A 140 -9.68 4.50 -7.61
C VAL A 140 -8.40 5.37 -7.49
N TRP A 141 -8.00 6.06 -8.56
CA TRP A 141 -6.89 7.02 -8.50
C TRP A 141 -7.18 8.20 -7.58
N LEU A 142 -8.40 8.75 -7.60
CA LEU A 142 -8.81 9.83 -6.71
C LEU A 142 -8.91 9.40 -5.25
N PHE A 143 -9.43 8.20 -4.96
CA PHE A 143 -9.41 7.65 -3.60
C PHE A 143 -7.98 7.44 -3.10
N LYS A 144 -7.08 6.96 -3.96
CA LYS A 144 -5.66 6.81 -3.58
C LYS A 144 -4.98 8.16 -3.37
N ASP A 145 -5.31 9.15 -4.19
CA ASP A 145 -4.89 10.54 -4.03
C ASP A 145 -5.29 11.07 -2.64
N LEU A 146 -6.56 10.87 -2.25
CA LEU A 146 -7.07 11.22 -0.92
C LEU A 146 -6.34 10.50 0.21
N ASP A 147 -6.13 9.18 0.11
CA ASP A 147 -5.42 8.39 1.14
C ASP A 147 -3.99 8.90 1.35
N LEU A 148 -3.24 9.18 0.28
CA LEU A 148 -1.87 9.71 0.39
C LEU A 148 -1.83 11.13 0.95
N TRP A 149 -2.82 11.97 0.62
CA TRP A 149 -2.95 13.30 1.21
C TRP A 149 -3.25 13.23 2.70
N LEU A 150 -4.14 12.32 3.09
CA LEU A 150 -4.51 12.11 4.48
C LEU A 150 -3.33 11.59 5.30
N GLN A 151 -2.54 10.67 4.74
CA GLN A 151 -1.29 10.19 5.34
C GLN A 151 -0.28 11.32 5.56
N LEU A 152 -0.17 12.26 4.61
CA LEU A 152 0.70 13.43 4.73
C LEU A 152 0.20 14.41 5.81
N LEU A 153 -1.10 14.72 5.83
CA LEU A 153 -1.69 15.63 6.81
C LEU A 153 -1.61 15.11 8.25
N GLN A 154 -1.70 13.79 8.47
CA GLN A 154 -1.50 13.18 9.79
C GLN A 154 -0.08 13.43 10.36
N ARG A 155 0.87 13.90 9.55
CA ARG A 155 2.23 14.26 9.97
C ARG A 155 2.39 15.75 10.26
N TYR A 156 1.32 16.53 10.11
CA TYR A 156 1.23 17.87 10.65
C TYR A 156 0.51 17.80 11.99
N HIS A 157 0.94 18.61 12.95
CA HIS A 157 0.18 18.85 14.17
C HIS A 157 -1.05 19.68 13.81
N LEU A 158 -2.18 19.00 13.60
CA LEU A 158 -3.46 19.63 13.33
C LEU A 158 -4.26 19.78 14.62
N PRO A 159 -5.04 20.86 14.79
CA PRO A 159 -5.90 21.06 15.96
C PRO A 159 -7.09 20.07 16.03
N ILE A 160 -7.31 19.27 14.99
CA ILE A 160 -8.45 18.34 14.86
C ILE A 160 -8.04 16.94 15.34
N ASN A 161 -8.63 16.49 16.45
CA ASN A 161 -8.37 15.20 17.10
C ASN A 161 -9.12 14.01 16.47
N TRP A 162 -8.90 13.73 15.18
CA TRP A 162 -9.38 12.47 14.58
C TRP A 162 -8.41 11.34 14.87
N ARG A 163 -8.80 10.40 15.76
CA ARG A 163 -7.95 9.28 16.16
C ARG A 163 -7.63 8.32 14.99
N HIS A 164 -8.57 8.11 14.07
CA HIS A 164 -8.39 7.19 12.93
C HIS A 164 -8.98 7.70 11.60
N PRO A 165 -8.45 8.81 11.03
CA PRO A 165 -8.99 9.41 9.80
C PRO A 165 -8.99 8.44 8.62
N ARG A 166 -7.92 7.63 8.54
CA ARG A 166 -7.69 6.69 7.46
C ARG A 166 -8.74 5.57 7.42
N LEU A 167 -9.17 5.08 8.58
CA LEU A 167 -10.21 4.05 8.65
C LEU A 167 -11.55 4.60 8.14
N VAL A 168 -11.90 5.84 8.50
CA VAL A 168 -13.11 6.50 8.01
C VAL A 168 -13.08 6.62 6.48
N LEU A 169 -11.95 7.06 5.91
CA LEU A 169 -11.79 7.14 4.45
C LEU A 169 -11.94 5.76 3.78
N LEU A 170 -11.36 4.70 4.36
CA LEU A 170 -11.47 3.35 3.81
C LEU A 170 -12.91 2.82 3.88
N VAL A 171 -13.66 3.10 4.95
CA VAL A 171 -15.08 2.72 5.06
C VAL A 171 -15.92 3.45 4.01
N ILE A 172 -15.70 4.75 3.82
CA ILE A 172 -16.38 5.53 2.77
C ILE A 172 -16.00 5.00 1.38
N THR A 173 -14.72 4.69 1.15
CA THR A 173 -14.23 4.12 -0.11
C THR A 173 -14.88 2.77 -0.39
N PHE A 174 -14.99 1.90 0.61
CA PHE A 174 -15.69 0.62 0.50
C PHE A 174 -17.15 0.80 0.12
N ALA A 175 -17.88 1.67 0.84
CA ALA A 175 -19.30 1.93 0.55
C ALA A 175 -19.50 2.49 -0.87
N ALA A 176 -18.65 3.43 -1.28
CA ALA A 176 -18.67 4.03 -2.61
C ALA A 176 -18.38 3.02 -3.73
N LEU A 177 -17.38 2.16 -3.54
CA LEU A 177 -17.04 1.10 -4.49
C LEU A 177 -18.12 0.02 -4.55
N PHE A 178 -18.69 -0.37 -3.41
CA PHE A 178 -19.80 -1.33 -3.37
C PHE A 178 -21.00 -0.81 -4.16
N LEU A 179 -21.42 0.44 -3.92
CA LEU A 179 -22.48 1.10 -4.70
C LEU A 179 -22.09 1.26 -6.17
N GLY A 180 -20.82 1.53 -6.46
CA GLY A 180 -20.28 1.64 -7.81
C GLY A 180 -20.35 0.32 -8.60
N PHE A 181 -19.99 -0.81 -7.98
CA PHE A 181 -20.10 -2.11 -8.63
C PHE A 181 -21.55 -2.60 -8.73
N TYR A 182 -22.43 -2.20 -7.80
CA TYR A 182 -23.84 -2.58 -7.83
C TYR A 182 -24.66 -1.78 -8.86
N LEU A 183 -24.43 -0.47 -8.97
CA LEU A 183 -25.16 0.42 -9.89
C LEU A 183 -24.35 0.70 -11.15
N HIS A 184 -23.33 1.55 -11.04
CA HIS A 184 -22.40 1.92 -12.09
C HIS A 184 -21.16 2.59 -11.46
N PRO A 185 -19.92 2.32 -11.92
CA PRO A 185 -18.69 2.87 -11.30
C PRO A 185 -18.63 4.41 -11.25
N ALA A 186 -19.45 5.09 -12.07
CA ALA A 186 -19.63 6.54 -11.99
C ALA A 186 -20.09 7.04 -10.61
N VAL A 187 -20.85 6.25 -9.84
CA VAL A 187 -21.24 6.62 -8.47
C VAL A 187 -20.01 6.73 -7.57
N ALA A 188 -19.10 5.75 -7.66
CA ALA A 188 -17.85 5.79 -6.92
C ALA A 188 -16.98 7.00 -7.33
N LEU A 189 -16.97 7.34 -8.63
CA LEU A 189 -16.28 8.52 -9.14
C LEU A 189 -16.85 9.83 -8.59
N LEU A 190 -18.18 9.98 -8.53
CA LEU A 190 -18.83 11.17 -7.96
C LEU A 190 -18.47 11.35 -6.49
N VAL A 191 -18.50 10.26 -5.70
CA VAL A 191 -18.08 10.31 -4.29
C VAL A 191 -16.59 10.66 -4.18
N ALA A 192 -15.73 10.08 -5.00
CA ALA A 192 -14.31 10.38 -4.99
C ALA A 192 -14.03 11.85 -5.36
N LEU A 193 -14.73 12.39 -6.36
CA LEU A 193 -14.60 13.78 -6.81
C LEU A 193 -15.07 14.76 -5.73
N THR A 194 -16.26 14.53 -5.16
CA THR A 194 -16.81 15.41 -4.10
C THR A 194 -15.87 15.46 -2.91
N LEU A 195 -15.38 14.32 -2.42
CA LEU A 195 -14.39 14.26 -1.34
C LEU A 195 -13.08 14.95 -1.71
N ASN A 196 -12.57 14.78 -2.94
CA ASN A 196 -11.33 15.43 -3.37
C ASN A 196 -11.48 16.96 -3.45
N LEU A 197 -12.61 17.47 -3.93
CA LEU A 197 -12.90 18.90 -4.00
C LEU A 197 -13.02 19.51 -2.60
N VAL A 198 -13.82 18.90 -1.73
CA VAL A 198 -13.97 19.34 -0.33
C VAL A 198 -12.62 19.34 0.38
N PHE A 199 -11.84 18.26 0.21
CA PHE A 199 -10.51 18.16 0.78
C PHE A 199 -9.56 19.25 0.28
N ARG A 200 -9.53 19.53 -1.03
CA ARG A 200 -8.66 20.56 -1.61
C ARG A 200 -9.01 21.96 -1.11
N TRP A 201 -10.29 22.23 -0.88
CA TRP A 201 -10.77 23.49 -0.31
C TRP A 201 -10.36 23.64 1.17
N LEU A 202 -10.50 22.59 1.97
CA LEU A 202 -10.10 22.60 3.39
C LEU A 202 -8.57 22.59 3.57
N ARG A 203 -7.82 22.03 2.61
CA ARG A 203 -6.36 21.85 2.72
C ARG A 203 -5.61 23.17 2.89
N SER A 204 -6.01 24.24 2.20
CA SER A 204 -5.25 25.50 2.25
C SER A 204 -5.31 26.16 3.62
N SER A 205 -6.42 26.04 4.34
CA SER A 205 -6.51 26.51 5.73
C SER A 205 -5.79 25.56 6.69
N LEU A 206 -5.98 24.24 6.54
CA LEU A 206 -5.36 23.24 7.42
C LEU A 206 -3.82 23.24 7.37
N LEU A 207 -3.22 23.48 6.20
CA LEU A 207 -1.77 23.53 6.05
C LEU A 207 -1.16 24.87 6.49
N ALA A 208 -1.93 25.96 6.52
CA ALA A 208 -1.45 27.26 6.97
C ALA A 208 -1.19 27.27 8.49
N ASP A 209 -2.01 26.54 9.25
CA ASP A 209 -1.93 26.48 10.71
C ASP A 209 -1.09 25.30 11.24
N GLY A 210 -0.74 24.34 10.37
CA GLY A 210 -0.12 23.08 10.77
C GLY A 210 1.41 23.16 10.86
N LEU A 211 1.98 22.76 12.00
CA LEU A 211 3.42 22.56 12.16
C LEU A 211 3.83 21.14 11.77
N LEU A 212 4.88 21.02 10.96
CA LEU A 212 5.38 19.73 10.50
C LEU A 212 6.02 18.93 11.65
N ASN A 213 5.59 17.69 11.84
CA ASN A 213 6.21 16.76 12.77
C ASN A 213 7.29 15.93 12.04
N PHE A 214 8.56 16.31 12.21
CA PHE A 214 9.69 15.60 11.61
C PHE A 214 9.88 14.18 12.15
N GLU A 215 9.69 13.98 13.45
CA GLU A 215 9.83 12.67 14.10
C GLU A 215 8.83 11.67 13.49
N ALA A 216 7.55 12.06 13.39
CA ALA A 216 6.51 11.24 12.78
C ALA A 216 6.75 10.92 11.29
N LEU A 217 7.48 11.77 10.55
CA LEU A 217 7.88 11.49 9.17
C LEU A 217 9.04 10.49 9.10
N ILE A 218 10.03 10.66 9.98
CA ILE A 218 11.21 9.79 10.06
C ILE A 218 10.80 8.38 10.47
N ASP A 219 9.93 8.24 11.48
CA ASP A 219 9.42 6.94 11.92
C ASP A 219 8.63 6.23 10.83
N LEU A 220 7.77 6.97 10.11
CA LEU A 220 7.02 6.43 8.98
C LEU A 220 7.96 5.90 7.89
N GLU A 221 9.00 6.67 7.56
CA GLU A 221 9.99 6.27 6.56
C GLU A 221 10.82 5.07 7.02
N ALA A 222 11.23 5.03 8.28
CA ALA A 222 11.94 3.91 8.88
C ALA A 222 11.09 2.64 8.85
N ASP A 223 9.79 2.72 9.21
CA ASP A 223 8.85 1.61 9.12
C ASP A 223 8.66 1.13 7.68
N ARG A 224 8.58 2.07 6.73
CA ARG A 224 8.45 1.77 5.30
C ARG A 224 9.66 1.05 4.76
N MET A 225 10.85 1.56 5.03
CA MET A 225 12.12 0.93 4.64
C MET A 225 12.32 -0.41 5.34
N GLY A 226 11.95 -0.54 6.61
CA GLY A 226 12.03 -1.80 7.35
C GLY A 226 11.13 -2.90 6.77
N ARG A 227 9.92 -2.59 6.29
CA ARG A 227 9.08 -3.57 5.57
C ARG A 227 9.69 -3.96 4.21
N LEU A 228 10.28 -3.01 3.50
CA LEU A 228 10.90 -3.25 2.19
C LEU A 228 12.16 -4.11 2.31
N TYR A 229 13.02 -3.82 3.28
CA TYR A 229 14.22 -4.59 3.54
C TYR A 229 13.92 -6.00 4.03
N ARG A 230 12.90 -6.19 4.88
CA ARG A 230 12.44 -7.55 5.25
C ARG A 230 11.99 -8.36 4.03
N PHE A 231 11.30 -7.74 3.07
CA PHE A 231 10.94 -8.42 1.83
C PHE A 231 12.18 -8.87 1.04
N TYR A 232 13.20 -8.01 0.91
CA TYR A 232 14.44 -8.40 0.25
C TYR A 232 15.22 -9.47 1.01
N ASN A 233 15.15 -9.47 2.34
CA ASN A 233 15.76 -10.48 3.20
C ASN A 233 15.24 -11.91 2.97
N LEU A 234 14.08 -12.06 2.32
CA LEU A 234 13.58 -13.37 1.88
C LEU A 234 14.40 -13.97 0.73
N PHE A 235 15.18 -13.14 0.02
CA PHE A 235 15.95 -13.52 -1.16
C PHE A 235 17.46 -13.28 -1.00
N THR A 236 17.85 -12.28 -0.22
CA THR A 236 19.26 -11.90 -0.02
C THR A 236 19.45 -11.16 1.30
N ASP A 237 20.56 -11.42 2.00
CA ASP A 237 20.83 -10.78 3.28
C ASP A 237 21.01 -9.26 3.13
N VAL A 238 20.17 -8.49 3.83
CA VAL A 238 20.25 -7.03 3.85
C VAL A 238 20.98 -6.57 5.11
N PRO A 239 22.08 -5.82 5.00
CA PRO A 239 22.80 -5.34 6.18
C PRO A 239 21.95 -4.34 6.97
N GLY A 240 21.99 -4.42 8.30
CA GLY A 240 21.34 -3.46 9.20
C GLY A 240 19.90 -3.79 9.61
N LEU A 241 19.34 -4.93 9.20
CA LEU A 241 18.11 -5.46 9.81
C LEU A 241 18.46 -6.16 11.13
N ALA A 242 18.03 -5.59 12.25
CA ALA A 242 18.07 -6.31 13.52
C ALA A 242 16.97 -7.39 13.51
N ASN A 243 17.34 -8.63 13.78
CA ASN A 243 16.40 -9.74 13.95
C ASN A 243 15.56 -9.51 15.22
N SER A 244 14.43 -8.82 15.08
CA SER A 244 13.49 -8.63 16.19
C SER A 244 12.70 -9.92 16.41
N VAL A 245 12.73 -10.45 17.63
CA VAL A 245 11.92 -11.61 18.03
C VAL A 245 10.68 -11.13 18.76
N HIS A 246 9.49 -11.43 18.23
CA HIS A 246 8.23 -11.04 18.87
C HIS A 246 7.36 -12.27 19.15
N ARG A 247 6.79 -12.35 20.36
CA ARG A 247 5.82 -13.41 20.67
C ARG A 247 4.51 -13.12 19.94
N ARG A 248 4.06 -14.06 19.10
CA ARG A 248 2.79 -14.01 18.38
C ARG A 248 1.81 -15.01 19.02
N ARG A 249 1.01 -14.54 19.99
CA ARG A 249 0.08 -15.42 20.75
C ARG A 249 -0.91 -16.18 19.86
N TYR A 250 -1.27 -15.60 18.71
CA TYR A 250 -2.14 -16.24 17.72
C TYR A 250 -1.48 -17.42 16.98
N LEU A 251 -0.15 -17.55 17.02
CA LEU A 251 0.61 -18.69 16.46
C LEU A 251 0.92 -19.77 17.52
N ASP A 252 0.62 -19.52 18.80
CA ASP A 252 0.78 -20.53 19.86
C ASP A 252 0.00 -21.85 19.59
N PRO A 253 -1.14 -21.88 18.89
CA PRO A 253 -1.79 -23.14 18.49
C PRO A 253 -0.95 -24.00 17.53
N LEU A 254 -0.17 -23.39 16.62
CA LEU A 254 0.72 -24.12 15.71
C LEU A 254 1.86 -24.81 16.48
N LEU A 255 2.28 -24.25 17.61
CA LEU A 255 3.27 -24.89 18.50
C LEU A 255 2.76 -26.18 19.14
N LYS A 256 1.44 -26.44 19.14
CA LYS A 256 0.86 -27.68 19.67
C LYS A 256 0.96 -28.86 18.69
N LEU A 257 1.28 -28.60 17.42
CA LEU A 257 1.51 -29.64 16.41
C LEU A 257 2.75 -30.48 16.72
N VAL A 258 3.75 -29.89 17.39
CA VAL A 258 4.96 -30.59 17.84
C VAL A 258 4.96 -30.61 19.37
N LYS A 259 4.62 -31.74 19.97
CA LYS A 259 4.68 -31.89 21.43
C LYS A 259 6.14 -31.85 21.88
N PRO A 260 6.48 -31.12 22.96
CA PRO A 260 7.83 -31.13 23.50
C PRO A 260 8.12 -32.51 24.13
N SER A 261 8.72 -33.42 23.36
CA SER A 261 9.28 -34.68 23.82
C SER A 261 10.80 -34.63 23.69
N LYS A 262 11.53 -35.50 24.42
CA LYS A 262 12.99 -35.59 24.31
C LYS A 262 13.47 -35.91 22.88
N THR A 263 12.66 -36.61 22.09
CA THR A 263 12.97 -36.96 20.69
C THR A 263 12.73 -35.81 19.72
N GLU A 264 11.72 -34.97 19.95
CA GLU A 264 11.30 -33.88 19.04
C GLU A 264 11.76 -32.47 19.49
N THR A 265 12.72 -32.40 20.42
CA THR A 265 13.20 -31.13 21.00
C THR A 265 13.66 -30.15 19.92
N TRP A 266 14.39 -30.63 18.92
CA TRP A 266 14.90 -29.79 17.82
C TRP A 266 13.78 -29.27 16.93
N ALA A 267 12.84 -30.14 16.53
CA ALA A 267 11.68 -29.74 15.73
C ALA A 267 10.84 -28.67 16.45
N TYR A 268 10.66 -28.83 17.77
CA TYR A 268 9.98 -27.84 18.60
C TYR A 268 10.74 -26.51 18.66
N LEU A 269 12.06 -26.53 18.86
CA LEU A 269 12.88 -25.32 18.92
C LEU A 269 12.94 -24.59 17.58
N TYR A 270 13.06 -25.31 16.46
CA TYR A 270 13.03 -24.72 15.11
C TYR A 270 11.67 -24.10 14.80
N LEU A 271 10.57 -24.81 15.07
CA LEU A 271 9.22 -24.29 14.84
C LEU A 271 8.93 -23.09 15.76
N ARG A 272 9.42 -23.10 17.00
CA ARG A 272 9.32 -21.97 17.93
C ARG A 272 10.19 -20.78 17.52
N GLY A 273 11.39 -21.03 16.99
CA GLY A 273 12.26 -20.02 16.41
C GLY A 273 11.60 -19.37 15.19
N PHE A 274 11.10 -20.18 14.26
CA PHE A 274 10.42 -19.74 13.05
C PHE A 274 9.17 -18.90 13.33
N LEU A 275 8.29 -19.34 14.25
CA LEU A 275 7.05 -18.60 14.57
C LEU A 275 7.30 -17.31 15.37
N ARG A 276 8.48 -17.14 15.97
CA ARG A 276 8.84 -15.96 16.77
C ARG A 276 9.82 -15.03 16.07
N GLY A 277 10.56 -15.53 15.09
CA GLY A 277 11.50 -14.76 14.29
C GLY A 277 10.75 -13.73 13.44
N GLY A 278 11.15 -12.46 13.55
CA GLY A 278 10.66 -11.38 12.70
C GLY A 278 11.27 -11.35 11.30
N GLU A 279 12.10 -12.34 10.96
CA GLU A 279 12.76 -12.47 9.65
C GLU A 279 11.75 -12.74 8.53
N TYR A 280 10.75 -13.59 8.77
CA TYR A 280 9.83 -14.07 7.74
C TYR A 280 8.39 -13.57 7.89
N LEU A 281 7.93 -13.45 9.14
CA LEU A 281 6.60 -12.95 9.45
C LEU A 281 6.78 -11.53 9.99
N GLY A 282 6.27 -10.53 9.26
CA GLY A 282 6.09 -9.15 9.73
C GLY A 282 4.78 -9.04 10.47
#